data_AF-G9AFU4-F1
#
_entry.id   AF-G9AFU4-F1
#
_cell.length_a   1.000
_cell.length_b   1.000
_cell.length_c   1.000
_cell.angle_alpha   90.00
_cell.angle_beta   90.00
_cell.angle_gamma   90.00
#
_symmetry.space_group_name_H-M   'P 1'
#
loop_
_entity.id
_entity.type
_entity.pdbx_description
1 polymer ?
#
loop_
_entity_poly.entity_id
_entity_poly.type
_entity_poly.pdbx_seq_one_letter_code
_entity_poly.pdbx_strand_id
1 'polypeptide(L)'
;MNNEIGDRRPTDQPGWPATTPEDAGGQPDAGTREGEGGMDRSLQQAVREDLDELRQFADERTEEAKEAVSLAVEDEKNLAARQLSGVATALEKVGGELEQSDQRALGRYAKQMGSSLQGLARDIEGRDLGEIAGMAEDFGRKQPLAFLGMAAIAGLAASRFLTASAHRRSRRPVSQPSSPSPSGSTRTSESGWNFEEDRRNG
;
A
#
# COMPACT_ATOMS: atom_id res chain seq x y z
N MET A 1 49.15 34.61 57.06
CA MET A 1 49.52 34.71 55.64
C MET A 1 48.33 34.16 54.84
N ASN A 2 47.45 35.03 54.32
CA ASN A 2 47.30 35.40 52.89
C ASN A 2 46.75 34.22 52.07
N ASN A 3 45.77 34.29 51.17
CA ASN A 3 44.98 35.35 50.52
C ASN A 3 43.81 34.58 49.83
N GLU A 4 42.54 34.98 49.99
CA GLU A 4 41.74 35.74 49.00
C GLU A 4 41.25 34.99 47.73
N ILE A 5 39.91 34.99 47.61
CA ILE A 5 39.07 35.28 46.43
C ILE A 5 38.85 34.19 45.38
N GLY A 6 37.56 33.90 45.12
CA GLY A 6 37.12 33.37 43.83
C GLY A 6 35.77 32.65 43.82
N ASP A 7 34.68 33.42 43.87
CA ASP A 7 33.40 33.19 43.19
C ASP A 7 32.66 31.84 43.28
N ARG A 8 31.48 31.88 43.94
CA ARG A 8 30.15 31.73 43.28
C ARG A 8 29.01 31.67 44.32
N ARG A 9 28.07 32.62 44.24
CA ARG A 9 26.66 32.43 44.64
C ARG A 9 25.80 32.42 43.36
N PRO A 10 24.47 32.31 43.42
CA PRO A 10 23.66 31.13 43.71
C PRO A 10 22.62 30.89 42.59
N THR A 11 22.07 29.68 42.39
CA THR A 11 20.73 29.55 41.78
C THR A 11 20.09 28.18 42.06
N ASP A 12 18.89 28.27 42.63
CA ASP A 12 17.69 27.44 42.41
C ASP A 12 17.82 25.91 42.35
N GLN A 13 17.56 25.27 43.50
CA GLN A 13 16.89 23.97 43.53
C GLN A 13 15.37 24.20 43.71
N PRO A 14 14.53 23.87 42.72
CA PRO A 14 13.09 23.82 42.95
C PRO A 14 12.74 22.56 43.76
N GLY A 15 12.11 22.80 44.91
CA GLY A 15 11.71 21.78 45.87
C GLY A 15 10.60 20.87 45.37
N TRP A 16 10.56 19.68 45.97
CA TRP A 16 9.39 18.81 45.93
C TRP A 16 8.88 18.60 47.36
N PRO A 17 7.56 18.74 47.58
CA PRO A 17 6.98 18.68 48.91
C PRO A 17 7.01 17.25 49.46
N ALA A 18 7.37 17.14 50.74
CA ALA A 18 7.07 15.97 51.54
C ALA A 18 5.55 15.82 51.65
N THR A 19 5.01 14.69 51.20
CA THR A 19 3.68 14.23 51.61
C THR A 19 3.82 12.87 52.27
N THR A 20 3.52 12.89 53.56
CA THR A 20 3.37 11.75 54.48
C THR A 20 2.33 10.77 53.94
N PRO A 21 2.51 9.44 54.05
CA PRO A 21 1.45 8.50 53.77
C PRO A 21 0.49 8.47 54.98
N GLU A 22 -0.66 9.13 54.84
CA GLU A 22 -1.79 8.98 55.75
C GLU A 22 -2.58 7.74 55.34
N ASP A 23 -2.38 6.69 56.14
CA ASP A 23 -3.20 5.48 56.16
C ASP A 23 -4.60 5.84 56.67
N ALA A 24 -5.57 5.89 55.76
CA ALA A 24 -6.99 5.96 56.10
C ALA A 24 -7.70 4.81 55.37
N GLY A 25 -7.98 3.75 56.12
CA GLY A 25 -8.72 2.59 55.68
C GLY A 25 -10.08 2.97 55.08
N GLY A 26 -10.26 2.61 53.82
CA GLY A 26 -11.54 2.50 53.13
C GLY A 26 -11.59 1.14 52.42
N GLN A 27 -12.70 0.44 52.61
CA GLN A 27 -12.93 -0.96 52.23
C GLN A 27 -12.64 -1.28 50.75
N PRO A 28 -12.25 -2.54 50.43
CA PRO A 28 -12.03 -2.99 49.07
C PRO A 28 -13.38 -3.16 48.35
N ASP A 29 -13.78 -2.16 47.57
CA ASP A 29 -14.85 -2.37 46.60
C ASP A 29 -14.27 -3.16 45.41
N ALA A 30 -14.87 -4.32 45.20
CA ALA A 30 -14.54 -5.26 44.16
C ALA A 30 -15.00 -4.70 42.81
N GLY A 31 -14.16 -3.88 42.18
CA GLY A 31 -14.41 -3.27 40.88
C GLY A 31 -13.28 -3.50 39.90
N THR A 32 -12.70 -4.70 39.85
CA THR A 32 -11.77 -5.08 38.79
C THR A 32 -12.34 -6.24 37.99
N ARG A 33 -12.51 -6.01 36.67
CA ARG A 33 -12.75 -6.97 35.56
C ARG A 33 -14.20 -7.14 35.07
N GLU A 34 -14.83 -6.10 34.53
CA GLU A 34 -16.02 -6.27 33.65
C GLU A 34 -15.90 -5.58 32.27
N GLY A 35 -14.83 -4.83 32.00
CA GLY A 35 -14.69 -4.04 30.76
C GLY A 35 -14.15 -4.76 29.52
N GLU A 36 -13.41 -5.85 29.68
CA GLU A 36 -12.71 -6.51 28.56
C GLU A 36 -13.56 -7.62 27.92
N GLY A 37 -14.35 -8.36 28.71
CA GLY A 37 -15.20 -9.43 28.18
C GLY A 37 -16.44 -8.98 27.42
N GLY A 38 -16.88 -7.72 27.54
CA GLY A 38 -18.09 -7.20 26.88
C GLY A 38 -17.86 -6.80 25.42
N MET A 39 -16.78 -6.06 25.17
CA MET A 39 -16.39 -5.59 23.82
C MET A 39 -15.90 -6.73 22.93
N ASP A 40 -15.15 -7.68 23.49
CA ASP A 40 -14.66 -8.83 22.72
C ASP A 40 -15.81 -9.74 22.29
N ARG A 41 -16.86 -9.88 23.12
CA ARG A 41 -18.04 -10.69 22.78
C ARG A 41 -18.92 -10.02 21.73
N SER A 42 -19.14 -8.71 21.81
CA SER A 42 -19.94 -8.00 20.81
C SER A 42 -19.25 -7.93 19.45
N LEU A 43 -17.94 -7.70 19.43
CA LEU A 43 -17.14 -7.74 18.20
C LEU A 43 -17.07 -9.15 17.62
N GLN A 44 -16.85 -10.19 18.44
CA GLN A 44 -16.87 -11.57 17.96
C GLN A 44 -18.24 -11.96 17.40
N GLN A 45 -19.32 -11.50 18.01
CA GLN A 45 -20.66 -11.78 17.52
C GLN A 45 -20.93 -11.08 16.18
N ALA A 46 -20.59 -9.79 16.07
CA ALA A 46 -20.71 -9.04 14.82
C ALA A 46 -19.87 -9.67 13.70
N VAL A 47 -18.63 -10.09 14.00
CA VAL A 47 -17.76 -10.76 13.03
C VAL A 47 -18.31 -12.13 12.63
N ARG A 48 -18.95 -12.88 13.53
CA ARG A 48 -19.55 -14.18 13.20
C ARG A 48 -20.77 -14.04 12.30
N GLU A 49 -21.67 -13.11 12.63
CA GLU A 49 -22.85 -12.81 11.81
C GLU A 49 -22.44 -12.36 10.40
N ASP A 50 -21.49 -11.44 10.31
CA ASP A 50 -20.94 -10.95 9.03
C ASP A 50 -20.23 -12.09 8.27
N LEU A 51 -19.47 -12.95 8.97
CA LEU A 51 -18.79 -14.09 8.36
C LEU A 51 -19.76 -15.15 7.82
N ASP A 52 -20.87 -15.41 8.51
CA ASP A 52 -21.87 -16.39 8.07
C ASP A 52 -22.64 -15.90 6.82
N GLU A 53 -22.92 -14.60 6.73
CA GLU A 53 -23.48 -13.98 5.52
C GLU A 53 -22.46 -14.00 4.37
N LEU A 54 -21.21 -13.61 4.64
CA LEU A 54 -20.13 -13.62 3.65
C LEU A 54 -19.88 -15.02 3.09
N ARG A 55 -19.93 -16.05 3.94
CA ARG A 55 -19.73 -17.45 3.54
C ARG A 55 -20.81 -17.91 2.59
N GLN A 56 -22.08 -17.65 2.90
CA GLN A 56 -23.20 -18.02 2.02
C GLN A 56 -23.09 -17.33 0.66
N PHE A 57 -22.79 -16.03 0.65
CA PHE A 57 -22.58 -15.28 -0.58
C PHE A 57 -21.36 -15.79 -1.36
N ALA A 58 -20.27 -16.12 -0.67
CA ALA A 58 -19.07 -16.67 -1.29
C ALA A 58 -19.35 -18.03 -1.92
N ASP A 59 -20.02 -18.95 -1.22
CA ASP A 59 -20.34 -20.29 -1.72
C ASP A 59 -21.19 -20.21 -3.01
N GLU A 60 -22.20 -19.34 -3.04
CA GLU A 60 -23.07 -19.15 -4.21
C GLU A 60 -22.32 -18.56 -5.42
N ARG A 61 -21.30 -17.72 -5.19
CA ARG A 61 -20.54 -17.03 -6.25
C ARG A 61 -19.23 -17.71 -6.64
N THR A 62 -18.76 -18.68 -5.87
CA THR A 62 -17.45 -19.31 -6.08
C THR A 62 -17.41 -20.12 -7.37
N GLU A 63 -18.47 -20.87 -7.69
CA GLU A 63 -18.49 -21.73 -8.89
C GLU A 63 -18.41 -20.90 -10.19
N GLU A 64 -19.24 -19.86 -10.31
CA GLU A 64 -19.24 -18.95 -11.47
C GLU A 64 -17.92 -18.16 -11.59
N ALA A 65 -17.38 -17.69 -10.46
CA ALA A 65 -16.13 -16.95 -10.44
C ALA A 65 -14.93 -17.82 -10.84
N LYS A 66 -14.91 -19.10 -10.44
CA LYS A 66 -13.81 -20.01 -10.73
C LYS A 66 -13.65 -20.24 -12.23
N GLU A 67 -14.75 -20.51 -12.93
CA GLU A 67 -14.71 -20.70 -14.40
C GLU A 67 -14.29 -19.43 -15.14
N ALA A 68 -14.83 -18.27 -14.75
CA ALA A 68 -14.50 -16.99 -15.37
C ALA A 68 -13.03 -16.59 -15.17
N VAL A 69 -12.47 -16.87 -13.98
CA VAL A 69 -11.08 -16.54 -13.65
C VAL A 69 -10.09 -17.49 -14.33
N SER A 70 -10.39 -18.79 -14.40
CA SER A 70 -9.52 -19.77 -15.04
C SER A 70 -9.20 -19.42 -16.50
N LEU A 71 -10.21 -18.98 -17.27
CA LEU A 71 -10.04 -18.63 -18.69
C LEU A 71 -9.28 -17.32 -18.93
N ALA A 72 -9.27 -16.39 -17.96
CA ALA A 72 -8.69 -15.07 -18.13
C ALA A 72 -7.23 -14.96 -17.65
N VAL A 73 -6.80 -15.83 -16.72
CA VAL A 73 -5.55 -15.65 -15.98
C VAL A 73 -4.42 -16.58 -16.47
N GLU A 74 -4.74 -17.67 -17.15
CA GLU A 74 -3.74 -18.66 -17.63
C GLU A 74 -2.66 -18.03 -18.53
N ASP A 75 -3.06 -17.14 -19.45
CA ASP A 75 -2.13 -16.47 -20.36
C ASP A 75 -1.30 -15.36 -19.69
N GLU A 76 -1.86 -14.67 -18.70
CA GLU A 76 -1.22 -13.54 -18.01
C GLU A 76 -0.25 -13.98 -16.92
N LYS A 77 -0.39 -15.22 -16.44
CA LYS A 77 0.43 -15.80 -15.39
C LYS A 77 1.92 -15.77 -15.69
N ASN A 78 2.32 -16.18 -16.90
CA ASN A 78 3.73 -16.18 -17.31
C ASN A 78 4.30 -14.76 -17.35
N LEU A 79 3.47 -13.78 -17.69
CA LEU A 79 3.86 -12.37 -17.67
C LEU A 79 4.04 -11.87 -16.23
N ALA A 80 3.14 -12.24 -15.31
CA ALA A 80 3.24 -11.92 -13.90
C ALA A 80 4.48 -12.58 -13.26
N ALA A 81 4.76 -13.85 -13.54
CA ALA A 81 5.94 -14.56 -13.06
C ALA A 81 7.24 -13.87 -13.49
N ARG A 82 7.34 -13.44 -14.75
CA ARG A 82 8.50 -12.68 -15.24
C ARG A 82 8.67 -11.34 -14.52
N GLN A 83 7.58 -10.61 -14.26
CA GLN A 83 7.63 -9.35 -13.50
C GLN A 83 8.09 -9.58 -12.07
N LEU A 84 7.56 -10.62 -11.40
CA LEU A 84 7.96 -11.00 -10.05
C LEU A 84 9.44 -11.39 -10.01
N SER A 85 9.95 -12.14 -11.00
CA SER A 85 11.36 -12.48 -11.09
C SER A 85 12.25 -11.24 -11.30
N GLY A 86 11.78 -10.26 -12.07
CA GLY A 86 12.47 -8.97 -12.23
C GLY A 86 12.59 -8.20 -10.90
N VAL A 87 11.51 -8.13 -10.13
CA VAL A 87 11.49 -7.51 -8.79
C VAL A 87 12.37 -8.26 -7.81
N ALA A 88 12.29 -9.60 -7.80
CA ALA A 88 13.11 -10.47 -6.98
C ALA A 88 14.61 -10.24 -7.23
N THR A 89 15.00 -10.19 -8.52
CA THR A 89 16.37 -9.91 -8.95
C THR A 89 16.83 -8.52 -8.50
N ALA A 90 15.96 -7.51 -8.59
CA ALA A 90 16.28 -6.17 -8.13
C ALA A 90 16.50 -6.13 -6.61
N LEU A 91 15.62 -6.77 -5.83
CA LEU A 91 15.75 -6.88 -4.37
C LEU A 91 17.00 -7.66 -3.96
N GLU A 92 17.34 -8.73 -4.67
CA GLU A 92 18.55 -9.50 -4.41
C GLU A 92 19.81 -8.67 -4.67
N LYS A 93 19.85 -7.93 -5.79
CA LYS A 93 20.96 -7.00 -6.11
C LYS A 93 21.11 -5.89 -5.07
N VAL A 94 20.00 -5.23 -4.71
CA VAL A 94 19.98 -4.18 -3.68
C VAL A 94 20.37 -4.75 -2.33
N GLY A 95 19.89 -5.95 -1.98
CA GLY A 95 20.25 -6.65 -0.76
C GLY A 95 21.74 -6.99 -0.70
N GLY A 96 22.31 -7.46 -1.82
CA GLY A 96 23.75 -7.72 -1.94
C GLY A 96 24.60 -6.45 -1.77
N GLU A 97 24.15 -5.31 -2.30
CA GLU A 97 24.83 -4.02 -2.14
C GLU A 97 24.77 -3.53 -0.68
N LEU A 98 23.59 -3.59 -0.06
CA LEU A 98 23.37 -3.22 1.33
C LEU A 98 24.10 -4.16 2.31
N GLU A 99 24.25 -5.44 1.96
CA GLU A 99 24.97 -6.43 2.75
C GLU A 99 26.48 -6.16 2.78
N GLN A 100 27.02 -5.59 1.70
CA GLN A 100 28.42 -5.18 1.58
C GLN A 100 28.69 -3.79 2.20
N SER A 101 27.63 -2.99 2.38
CA SER A 101 27.67 -1.66 3.00
C SER A 101 27.48 -1.74 4.53
N ASP A 102 27.37 -0.58 5.20
CA ASP A 102 27.12 -0.51 6.65
C ASP A 102 25.79 -1.14 7.11
N GLN A 103 24.84 -1.35 6.17
CA GLN A 103 23.48 -1.83 6.44
C GLN A 103 23.34 -3.35 6.31
N ARG A 104 24.29 -4.11 6.87
CA ARG A 104 24.38 -5.57 6.66
C ARG A 104 23.12 -6.35 7.00
N ALA A 105 22.45 -5.99 8.09
CA ALA A 105 21.22 -6.67 8.52
C ALA A 105 20.07 -6.46 7.53
N LEU A 106 19.92 -5.23 7.02
CA LEU A 106 18.91 -4.89 6.02
C LEU A 106 19.23 -5.55 4.67
N GLY A 107 20.51 -5.58 4.28
CA GLY A 107 20.95 -6.25 3.07
C GLY A 107 20.64 -7.75 3.06
N ARG A 108 20.95 -8.45 4.17
CA ARG A 108 20.58 -9.87 4.32
C ARG A 108 19.08 -10.10 4.22
N TYR A 109 18.27 -9.24 4.85
CA TYR A 109 16.82 -9.35 4.80
C TYR A 109 16.29 -9.14 3.38
N ALA A 110 16.70 -8.07 2.69
CA ALA A 110 16.30 -7.79 1.32
C ALA A 110 16.73 -8.92 0.35
N LYS A 111 17.93 -9.45 0.52
CA LYS A 111 18.45 -10.58 -0.26
C LYS A 111 17.62 -11.85 -0.03
N GLN A 112 17.27 -12.16 1.21
CA GLN A 112 16.43 -13.31 1.54
C GLN A 112 15.01 -13.17 0.98
N MET A 113 14.45 -11.96 1.00
CA MET A 113 13.17 -11.66 0.34
C MET A 113 13.28 -11.87 -1.17
N GLY A 114 14.32 -11.34 -1.81
CA GLY A 114 14.57 -11.54 -3.24
C GLY A 114 14.65 -13.02 -3.61
N SER A 115 15.43 -13.80 -2.86
CA SER A 115 15.54 -15.26 -3.07
C SER A 115 14.20 -15.98 -2.91
N SER A 116 13.43 -15.64 -1.87
CA SER A 116 12.11 -16.22 -1.62
C SER A 116 11.11 -15.88 -2.74
N LEU A 117 11.09 -14.62 -3.20
CA LEU A 117 10.26 -14.18 -4.32
C LEU A 117 10.66 -14.84 -5.64
N GLN A 118 11.96 -15.08 -5.86
CA GLN A 118 12.45 -15.78 -7.05
C GLN A 118 12.03 -17.26 -7.06
N GLY A 119 12.00 -17.90 -5.89
CA GLY A 119 11.42 -19.24 -5.73
C GLY A 119 9.94 -19.24 -6.09
N LEU A 120 9.19 -18.30 -5.52
CA LEU A 120 7.75 -18.15 -5.77
C LEU A 120 7.44 -17.87 -7.26
N ALA A 121 8.22 -17.01 -7.92
CA ALA A 121 8.05 -16.70 -9.34
C ALA A 121 8.23 -17.94 -10.23
N ARG A 122 9.23 -18.77 -9.93
CA ARG A 122 9.49 -20.04 -10.64
C ARG A 122 8.41 -21.08 -10.38
N ASP A 123 7.98 -21.21 -9.12
CA ASP A 123 6.90 -22.10 -8.73
C ASP A 123 5.59 -21.70 -9.41
N ILE A 124 5.34 -20.40 -9.58
CA ILE A 124 4.20 -19.91 -10.33
C ILE A 124 4.36 -20.30 -11.79
N GLU A 125 5.42 -19.90 -12.50
CA GLU A 125 5.61 -20.13 -13.94
C GLU A 125 5.33 -21.57 -14.40
N GLY A 126 5.76 -22.58 -13.62
CA GLY A 126 5.64 -23.99 -14.00
C GLY A 126 4.37 -24.74 -13.55
N ARG A 127 3.46 -24.10 -12.81
CA ARG A 127 2.28 -24.76 -12.21
C ARG A 127 0.99 -24.52 -12.98
N ASP A 128 -0.11 -25.12 -12.55
CA ASP A 128 -1.45 -24.71 -12.98
C ASP A 128 -2.09 -23.72 -11.98
N LEU A 129 -3.14 -23.01 -12.40
CA LEU A 129 -3.88 -22.09 -11.51
C LEU A 129 -4.49 -22.83 -10.31
N GLY A 130 -4.96 -24.07 -10.50
CA GLY A 130 -5.50 -24.89 -9.42
C GLY A 130 -4.46 -25.22 -8.35
N GLU A 131 -3.21 -25.47 -8.74
CA GLU A 131 -2.12 -25.72 -7.79
C GLU A 131 -1.73 -24.44 -7.03
N ILE A 132 -1.73 -23.28 -7.70
CA ILE A 132 -1.48 -21.99 -7.05
C ILE A 132 -2.58 -21.67 -6.04
N ALA A 133 -3.84 -21.91 -6.39
CA ALA A 133 -4.96 -21.75 -5.47
C ALA A 133 -4.80 -22.65 -4.24
N GLY A 134 -4.41 -23.93 -4.44
CA GLY A 134 -4.13 -24.85 -3.33
C GLY A 134 -2.99 -24.37 -2.41
N MET A 135 -1.92 -23.82 -2.97
CA MET A 135 -0.84 -23.20 -2.18
C MET A 135 -1.32 -21.99 -1.37
N ALA A 136 -2.17 -21.15 -1.96
CA ALA A 136 -2.73 -19.99 -1.27
C ALA A 136 -3.67 -20.42 -0.13
N GLU A 137 -4.46 -21.47 -0.33
CA GLU A 137 -5.31 -22.07 0.71
C GLU A 137 -4.46 -22.62 1.87
N ASP A 138 -3.43 -23.42 1.56
CA ASP A 138 -2.50 -23.95 2.55
C ASP A 138 -1.81 -22.84 3.35
N PHE A 139 -1.40 -21.76 2.67
CA PHE A 139 -0.82 -20.59 3.31
C PHE A 139 -1.83 -19.91 4.24
N GLY A 140 -3.06 -19.68 3.78
CA GLY A 140 -4.12 -19.08 4.58
C GLY A 140 -4.43 -19.87 5.85
N ARG A 141 -4.41 -21.20 5.76
CA ARG A 141 -4.59 -22.09 6.92
C ARG A 141 -3.42 -22.05 7.90
N LYS A 142 -2.18 -21.90 7.41
CA LYS A 142 -0.96 -21.82 8.24
C LYS A 142 -0.77 -20.45 8.90
N GLN A 143 -1.13 -19.38 8.19
CA GLN A 143 -0.89 -18.00 8.62
C GLN A 143 -2.13 -17.13 8.36
N PRO A 144 -3.21 -17.30 9.15
CA PRO A 144 -4.48 -16.62 8.92
C PRO A 144 -4.36 -15.08 8.98
N LEU A 145 -3.55 -14.55 9.92
CA LEU A 145 -3.33 -13.10 10.04
C LEU A 145 -2.62 -12.51 8.81
N ALA A 146 -1.62 -13.21 8.26
CA ALA A 146 -0.91 -12.74 7.08
C ALA A 146 -1.82 -12.76 5.84
N PHE A 147 -2.64 -13.80 5.71
CA PHE A 147 -3.62 -13.91 4.63
C PHE A 147 -4.66 -12.78 4.69
N LEU A 148 -5.24 -12.50 5.85
CA LEU A 148 -6.18 -11.39 6.03
C LEU A 148 -5.54 -10.03 5.71
N GLY A 149 -4.30 -9.81 6.13
CA GLY A 149 -3.55 -8.59 5.81
C GLY A 149 -3.33 -8.42 4.30
N MET A 150 -2.92 -9.48 3.60
CA MET A 150 -2.76 -9.45 2.14
C MET A 150 -4.11 -9.26 1.42
N ALA A 151 -5.17 -9.94 1.87
CA ALA A 151 -6.50 -9.81 1.30
C ALA A 151 -7.04 -8.37 1.43
N ALA A 152 -6.84 -7.73 2.57
CA ALA A 152 -7.23 -6.33 2.78
C ALA A 152 -6.50 -5.38 1.83
N ILE A 153 -5.17 -5.53 1.70
CA ILE A 153 -4.35 -4.73 0.78
C ILE A 153 -4.79 -4.96 -0.67
N ALA A 154 -5.00 -6.22 -1.06
CA ALA A 154 -5.45 -6.58 -2.40
C ALA A 154 -6.84 -6.00 -2.70
N GLY A 155 -7.78 -6.07 -1.76
CA GLY A 155 -9.12 -5.49 -1.88
C GLY A 155 -9.07 -3.96 -2.04
N LEU A 156 -8.23 -3.27 -1.26
CA LEU A 156 -8.03 -1.82 -1.41
C LEU A 156 -7.41 -1.46 -2.77
N ALA A 157 -6.40 -2.22 -3.20
CA ALA A 157 -5.75 -2.02 -4.50
C ALA A 157 -6.74 -2.26 -5.65
N ALA A 158 -7.55 -3.30 -5.57
CA ALA A 158 -8.63 -3.58 -6.51
C ALA A 158 -9.64 -2.42 -6.53
N SER A 159 -10.14 -1.99 -5.37
CA SER A 159 -11.06 -0.85 -5.26
C SER A 159 -10.51 0.42 -5.93
N ARG A 160 -9.22 0.70 -5.72
CA ARG A 160 -8.53 1.82 -6.37
C ARG A 160 -8.42 1.64 -7.88
N PHE A 161 -8.16 0.43 -8.38
CA PHE A 161 -8.14 0.14 -9.81
C PHE A 161 -9.52 0.31 -10.45
N LEU A 162 -10.58 -0.22 -9.82
CA LEU A 162 -11.96 -0.05 -10.29
C LEU A 162 -12.32 1.45 -10.34
N THR A 163 -12.04 2.20 -9.27
CA THR A 163 -12.29 3.65 -9.20
C THR A 163 -11.48 4.42 -10.24
N ALA A 164 -10.20 4.09 -10.43
CA ALA A 164 -9.34 4.72 -11.41
C ALA A 164 -9.76 4.40 -12.86
N SER A 165 -10.24 3.18 -13.10
CA SER A 165 -10.75 2.74 -14.39
C SER A 165 -12.04 3.48 -14.77
N ALA A 166 -12.95 3.65 -13.80
CA ALA A 166 -14.18 4.43 -13.99
C ALA A 166 -13.89 5.89 -14.39
N HIS A 167 -12.90 6.54 -13.74
CA HIS A 167 -12.49 7.91 -14.08
C HIS A 167 -11.88 8.04 -15.49
N ARG A 168 -11.28 6.98 -16.03
CA ARG A 168 -10.83 6.97 -17.44
C ARG A 168 -11.99 6.89 -18.42
N ARG A 169 -13.10 6.23 -18.07
CA ARG A 169 -14.30 6.16 -18.93
C ARG A 169 -15.03 7.52 -19.00
N SER A 170 -15.01 8.31 -17.93
CA SER A 170 -15.61 9.65 -17.88
C SER A 170 -14.80 10.74 -18.58
N ARG A 171 -13.55 10.46 -18.98
CA ARG A 171 -12.75 11.31 -19.89
C ARG A 171 -12.85 10.86 -21.35
N ARG A 172 -14.03 10.44 -21.81
CA ARG A 172 -14.32 10.62 -23.24
C ARG A 172 -14.45 12.12 -23.45
N PRO A 173 -13.59 12.78 -24.24
CA PRO A 173 -13.89 14.13 -24.68
C PRO A 173 -15.26 14.04 -25.35
N VAL A 174 -16.25 14.72 -24.78
CA VAL A 174 -17.42 15.09 -25.57
C VAL A 174 -16.81 15.78 -26.79
N SER A 175 -16.96 15.16 -27.96
CA SER A 175 -16.65 15.84 -29.21
C SER A 175 -17.47 17.12 -29.14
N GLN A 176 -16.80 18.24 -28.84
CA GLN A 176 -17.43 19.54 -28.94
C GLN A 176 -18.02 19.56 -30.35
N PRO A 177 -19.33 19.79 -30.52
CA PRO A 177 -19.87 19.97 -31.85
C PRO A 177 -19.09 21.12 -32.46
N SER A 178 -18.24 20.80 -33.43
CA SER A 178 -17.51 21.78 -34.22
C SER A 178 -18.57 22.69 -34.83
N SER A 179 -18.68 23.89 -34.29
CA SER A 179 -19.47 24.96 -34.87
C SER A 179 -19.10 25.04 -36.35
N PRO A 180 -20.06 24.93 -37.29
CA PRO A 180 -19.73 25.04 -38.70
C PRO A 180 -19.16 26.42 -38.96
N SER A 181 -17.87 26.48 -39.26
CA SER A 181 -17.21 27.68 -39.77
C SER A 181 -17.92 28.09 -41.06
N PRO A 182 -18.48 29.31 -41.18
CA PRO A 182 -19.02 29.77 -42.44
C PRO A 182 -17.86 29.99 -43.42
N SER A 183 -17.71 29.07 -44.36
CA SER A 183 -16.86 29.24 -45.54
C SER A 183 -17.48 30.32 -46.44
N GLY A 184 -17.06 31.57 -46.20
CA GLY A 184 -17.34 32.72 -47.05
C GLY A 184 -16.18 32.99 -48.02
N SER A 185 -16.38 32.52 -49.25
CA SER A 185 -15.78 32.95 -50.52
C SER A 185 -14.89 34.21 -50.57
N THR A 186 -13.71 34.02 -51.19
CA THR A 186 -13.02 34.90 -52.16
C THR A 186 -13.21 36.42 -52.05
N ARG A 187 -12.10 37.12 -51.76
CA ARG A 187 -11.83 38.43 -52.35
C ARG A 187 -10.35 38.53 -52.71
N THR A 188 -10.13 38.53 -54.02
CA THR A 188 -8.93 39.08 -54.67
C THR A 188 -8.70 40.51 -54.17
N SER A 189 -7.49 40.79 -53.70
CA SER A 189 -6.91 42.14 -53.76
C SER A 189 -5.42 42.02 -53.99
N GLU A 190 -5.07 42.22 -55.25
CA GLU A 190 -3.78 42.72 -55.74
C GLU A 190 -3.26 43.92 -54.92
N SER A 191 -1.96 44.21 -55.12
CA SER A 191 -1.14 45.31 -54.57
C SER A 191 -0.60 45.05 -53.16
N GLY A 192 0.68 45.19 -52.87
CA GLY A 192 1.84 45.66 -53.63
C GLY A 192 3.04 45.62 -52.69
N TRP A 193 4.23 45.52 -53.27
CA TRP A 193 5.55 45.95 -52.75
C TRP A 193 5.76 46.04 -51.22
N ASN A 194 6.74 45.30 -50.71
CA ASN A 194 7.99 45.92 -50.23
C ASN A 194 9.00 44.83 -49.85
N PHE A 195 9.95 44.63 -50.76
CA PHE A 195 11.27 44.14 -50.46
C PHE A 195 11.99 45.31 -49.77
N GLU A 196 12.19 45.22 -48.46
CA GLU A 196 13.09 46.11 -47.75
C GLU A 196 14.11 45.22 -47.02
N GLU A 197 15.29 45.21 -47.61
CA GLU A 197 16.58 45.03 -46.95
C GLU A 197 16.56 45.52 -45.50
N ASP A 198 17.13 44.74 -44.57
CA ASP A 198 18.42 45.11 -43.96
C ASP A 198 18.80 44.14 -42.82
N ARG A 199 20.11 44.07 -42.58
CA ARG A 199 20.87 43.39 -41.50
C ARG A 199 21.16 41.92 -41.80
N ARG A 200 22.23 41.58 -42.52
CA ARG A 200 23.63 42.05 -42.43
C ARG A 200 24.20 41.86 -41.02
N ASN A 201 25.01 40.80 -40.93
CA ASN A 201 26.10 40.50 -40.02
C ASN A 201 26.47 41.53 -38.94
N GLY A 202 26.59 41.01 -37.72
CA GLY A 202 27.44 41.51 -36.63
C GLY A 202 27.74 40.34 -35.70
#